data_AF-A4RV50-F1
#
_entry.id   AF-A4RV50-F1
#
_cell.length_a   1.000
_cell.length_b   1.000
_cell.length_c   1.000
_cell.angle_alpha   90.00
_cell.angle_beta   90.00
_cell.angle_gamma   90.00
#
_symmetry.space_group_name_H-M   'P 1'
#
loop_
_entity.id
_entity.type
_entity.pdbx_description
1 polymer ?
#
loop_
_entity_poly.entity_id
_entity_poly.type
_entity_poly.pdbx_seq_one_letter_code
_entity_poly.pdbx_strand_id
1 'polypeptide(L)' 'MSKSCSGMLAEFLDCVESSACVKKHGHTLKQCASPTWTEHAPSECEVKRSNYFACRKGQLDMRARLRGNKGY' A
#
# COMPACT_ATOMS: atom_id res chain seq x y z
N MET A 1 14.54 3.61 -4.11
CA MET A 1 13.11 3.59 -4.47
C MET A 1 12.77 4.90 -5.15
N SER A 2 12.12 4.88 -6.31
CA SER A 2 11.65 6.09 -7.01
C SER A 2 10.67 6.86 -6.12
N LYS A 3 10.80 8.19 -6.05
CA LYS A 3 9.98 9.04 -5.16
C LYS A 3 8.50 9.06 -5.51
N SER A 4 8.14 8.67 -6.73
CA SER A 4 6.78 8.76 -7.30
C SER A 4 5.69 8.01 -6.53
N CYS A 5 5.99 6.91 -5.84
CA CYS A 5 4.99 6.19 -5.02
C CYS A 5 5.21 6.36 -3.50
N SER A 6 6.09 7.27 -3.08
CA SER A 6 6.47 7.39 -1.66
C SER A 6 5.31 7.88 -0.77
N GLY A 7 4.51 8.84 -1.25
CA GLY A 7 3.31 9.31 -0.53
C GLY A 7 2.28 8.21 -0.32
N MET A 8 1.91 7.48 -1.38
CA MET A 8 1.00 6.33 -1.28
C MET A 8 1.53 5.22 -0.36
N LEU A 9 2.85 5.01 -0.33
CA LEU A 9 3.45 4.05 0.60
C LEU A 9 3.28 4.52 2.05
N ALA A 10 3.55 5.79 2.33
CA ALA A 10 3.37 6.36 3.67
C ALA A 10 1.92 6.25 4.13
N GLU A 11 0.97 6.69 3.29
CA GLU A 11 -0.46 6.61 3.60
C GLU A 11 -0.95 5.17 3.84
N PHE A 12 -0.40 4.20 3.10
CA PHE A 12 -0.70 2.78 3.30
C PHE A 12 -0.12 2.27 4.62
N LEU A 13 1.14 2.59 4.93
CA LEU A 13 1.78 2.17 6.17
C LEU A 13 1.11 2.79 7.40
N ASP A 14 0.76 4.07 7.36
CA ASP A 14 0.02 4.75 8.43
C ASP A 14 -1.33 4.06 8.69
N CYS A 15 -2.02 3.65 7.62
CA CYS A 15 -3.26 2.89 7.72
C CYS A 15 -3.05 1.53 8.41
N VAL A 16 -2.01 0.79 7.99
CA VAL A 16 -1.69 -0.52 8.57
C VAL A 16 -1.25 -0.39 10.04
N GLU A 17 -0.49 0.63 10.39
CA GLU A 17 -0.10 0.90 11.78
C GLU A 17 -1.31 1.21 12.66
N SER A 18 -2.31 1.90 12.11
CA SER A 18 -3.55 2.19 12.82
C SER A 18 -4.46 0.98 13.03
N SER A 19 -4.25 -0.10 12.26
CA SER A 19 -5.12 -1.28 12.19
C SER A 19 -5.04 -2.20 13.41
N ALA A 20 -6.05 -3.07 13.56
CA ALA A 20 -6.09 -4.06 14.63
C ALA A 20 -4.93 -5.07 14.54
N CYS A 21 -4.43 -5.38 13.34
CA CYS A 21 -3.32 -6.30 13.15
C CYS A 21 -2.04 -5.87 13.91
N VAL A 22 -1.71 -4.58 13.90
CA VAL A 22 -0.55 -4.06 14.63
C VAL A 22 -0.93 -3.76 16.08
N LYS A 23 -2.05 -3.05 16.32
CA LYS A 23 -2.42 -2.58 17.67
C LYS A 23 -2.90 -3.68 18.61
N LYS A 24 -3.66 -4.65 18.12
CA LYS A 24 -4.23 -5.73 18.97
C LYS A 24 -3.38 -6.99 18.96
N HIS A 25 -2.84 -7.37 17.81
CA HIS A 25 -2.11 -8.63 17.66
C HIS A 25 -0.58 -8.49 17.75
N GLY A 26 -0.06 -7.25 17.75
CA GLY A 26 1.38 -7.00 17.89
C GLY A 26 2.22 -7.51 16.72
N HIS A 27 1.60 -7.75 15.56
CA HIS A 27 2.31 -8.20 14.37
C HIS A 27 3.14 -7.08 13.76
N THR A 28 4.18 -7.47 13.02
CA THR A 28 5.00 -6.50 12.29
C THR A 28 4.24 -5.91 11.10
N LEU A 29 4.55 -4.67 10.71
CA LEU A 29 3.96 -4.02 9.53
C LEU A 29 4.04 -4.88 8.26
N LYS A 30 5.15 -5.62 8.08
CA LYS A 30 5.31 -6.56 6.96
C LYS A 30 4.32 -7.72 7.01
N GLN A 31 4.04 -8.26 8.18
CA GLN A 31 3.04 -9.31 8.36
C GLN A 31 1.64 -8.74 8.08
N CYS A 32 1.31 -7.57 8.62
CA CYS A 32 0.01 -6.95 8.41
C CYS A 32 -0.24 -6.45 6.98
N ALA A 33 0.81 -6.15 6.22
CA ALA A 33 0.71 -5.82 4.80
C ALA A 33 0.54 -7.06 3.88
N SER A 34 0.73 -8.27 4.42
CA SER A 34 0.55 -9.53 3.70
C SER A 34 -0.94 -9.85 3.49
N PRO A 35 -1.35 -10.44 2.35
CA PRO A 35 -2.74 -10.83 2.13
C PRO A 35 -3.27 -11.87 3.13
N THR A 36 -2.38 -12.55 3.86
CA THR A 36 -2.75 -13.55 4.87
C THR A 36 -3.42 -12.95 6.11
N TRP A 37 -3.22 -11.66 6.40
CA TRP A 37 -3.73 -11.00 7.60
C TRP A 37 -4.75 -9.90 7.29
N THR A 38 -5.29 -9.91 6.06
CA THR A 38 -6.22 -8.89 5.57
C THR A 38 -7.55 -8.88 6.33
N GLU A 39 -7.96 -9.99 6.94
CA GLU A 39 -9.18 -10.04 7.79
C GLU A 39 -9.12 -9.08 8.98
N HIS A 40 -7.93 -8.73 9.44
CA HIS A 40 -7.73 -7.81 10.57
C HIS A 40 -7.38 -6.38 10.13
N ALA A 41 -7.32 -6.13 8.82
CA ALA A 41 -7.11 -4.82 8.25
C ALA A 41 -8.45 -4.22 7.80
N PRO A 42 -8.73 -2.95 8.13
CA PRO A 42 -9.96 -2.30 7.67
C PRO A 42 -9.97 -2.16 6.14
N SER A 43 -11.15 -2.21 5.53
CA SER A 43 -11.37 -2.11 4.07
C SER A 43 -10.74 -0.86 3.44
N GLU A 44 -10.62 0.23 4.22
CA GLU A 44 -9.94 1.45 3.80
C GLU A 44 -8.46 1.24 3.47
N CYS A 45 -7.76 0.36 4.20
CA CYS A 45 -6.35 0.05 3.91
C CYS A 45 -6.21 -0.77 2.62
N GLU A 46 -7.23 -1.52 2.21
CA GLU A 46 -7.22 -2.29 0.97
C GLU A 46 -7.23 -1.39 -0.26
N VAL A 47 -8.00 -0.29 -0.21
CA VAL A 47 -7.98 0.75 -1.25
C VAL A 47 -6.59 1.37 -1.36
N LYS A 48 -6.00 1.82 -0.24
CA LYS A 48 -4.64 2.39 -0.24
C LYS A 48 -3.58 1.40 -0.73
N ARG A 49 -3.72 0.13 -0.35
CA ARG A 49 -2.89 -0.96 -0.87
C ARG A 49 -2.99 -1.04 -2.38
N SER A 50 -4.20 -1.14 -2.92
CA SER A 50 -4.42 -1.24 -4.37
C SER A 50 -3.81 -0.07 -5.13
N ASN A 51 -3.95 1.15 -4.62
CA ASN A 51 -3.36 2.36 -5.19
C ASN A 51 -1.83 2.31 -5.21
N TYR A 52 -1.22 1.94 -4.08
CA TYR A 52 0.24 1.77 -4.00
C TYR A 52 0.75 0.71 -4.98
N PHE A 53 0.08 -0.44 -5.07
CA PHE A 53 0.44 -1.51 -6.00
C PHE A 53 0.23 -1.11 -7.46
N ALA A 54 -0.84 -0.39 -7.77
CA ALA A 54 -1.09 0.16 -9.11
C ALA A 54 0.02 1.15 -9.51
N CYS A 55 0.41 2.06 -8.60
CA CYS A 55 1.53 2.96 -8.81
C CYS A 55 2.82 2.16 -9.05
N ARG A 56 3.14 1.17 -8.20
CA ARG A 56 4.37 0.38 -8.36
C ARG A 56 4.38 -0.41 -9.67
N LYS A 57 3.23 -0.94 -10.09
CA LYS A 57 3.05 -1.65 -11.36
C LYS A 57 3.25 -0.70 -12.56
N GLY A 58 2.70 0.51 -12.51
CA GLY A 58 2.86 1.47 -13.60
C GLY A 58 4.28 2.02 -13.73
N GLN A 59 5.13 1.95 -12.68
CA GLN A 59 6.57 2.23 -12.84
C GLN A 59 7.31 1.18 -13.67
N LEU A 60 6.79 -0.05 -13.71
CA LEU A 60 7.33 -1.15 -14.53
C LEU A 60 6.69 -1.19 -15.92
N ASP A 61 5.56 -0.52 -16.11
CA ASP A 61 4.86 -0.44 -17.40
C ASP A 61 5.46 0.68 -18.27
N MET A 62 6.10 0.28 -19.37
CA MET A 62 6.67 1.21 -20.35
C MET A 62 5.64 2.18 -20.94
N ARG A 63 4.35 1.81 -21.03
CA ARG A 63 3.28 2.70 -21.52
C ARG A 63 2.96 3.83 -20.55
N ALA A 64 3.05 3.57 -19.24
CA ALA A 64 2.80 4.55 -18.21
C ALA A 64 3.97 5.57 -18.08
N ARG A 65 5.15 5.24 -18.62
CA ARG A 65 6.31 6.15 -18.66
C ARG A 65 6.05 7.43 -19.46
N LEU A 66 5.21 7.36 -20.51
CA LEU A 66 4.85 8.51 -21.35
C LEU A 66 3.59 9.23 -20.86
N ARG A 67 2.63 8.48 -20.31
CA ARG A 67 1.31 9.01 -19.91
C ARG A 67 1.26 9.49 -18.46
N GLY A 68 2.30 9.23 -17.69
CA GLY A 68 2.28 9.39 -16.24
C GLY A 68 1.67 8.17 -15.56
N ASN A 69 2.10 7.98 -14.31
CA ASN A 69 1.62 6.87 -13.51
C ASN A 69 0.22 7.20 -12.98
N LYS A 70 -0.72 6.25 -13.09
CA LYS A 70 -2.06 6.42 -12.50
C LYS A 70 -1.96 6.17 -11.01
N GLY A 71 -1.60 7.21 -10.28
CA GLY A 71 -1.33 7.15 -8.86
C GLY A 71 -1.24 8.54 -8.29
N TYR A 72 -2.31 9.32 -8.49
CA TYR A 72 -2.88 10.32 -7.60
C TYR A 72 -4.13 10.87 -8.31
#